data_AF-A0A023EG96-F1
#
_entry.id   AF-A0A023EG96-F1
#
_cell.length_a   1.000
_cell.length_b   1.000
_cell.length_c   1.000
_cell.angle_alpha   90.00
_cell.angle_beta   90.00
_cell.angle_gamma   90.00
#
_symmetry.space_group_name_H-M   'P 1'
#
loop_
_entity.id
_entity.type
_entity.pdbx_description
1 polymer ?
#
loop_
_entity_poly.entity_id
_entity_poly.type
_entity_poly.pdbx_seq_one_letter_code
_entity_poly.pdbx_strand_id
1 'polypeptide(L)'
;MEHYLRFYIKFHSYIIAIATILGSVFMAVVLYQTTEFHYPLEEFYDYRFMGSTGILFGIIWFAVGVSLFYGIFKEVKKCLYPFVVMFMFELFLVILRDIVMIWQNQRWYNIVFVNPAAVICALCKCLLGF
;
A
#
# COMPACT_ATOMS: atom_id res chain seq x y z
N MET A 1 17.54 17.55 -21.50
CA MET A 1 17.69 16.10 -21.22
C MET A 1 18.07 15.42 -22.52
N GLU A 2 19.12 14.60 -22.48
CA GLU A 2 19.49 13.74 -23.61
C GLU A 2 18.31 12.84 -24.02
N HIS A 3 18.23 12.54 -25.32
CA HIS A 3 17.14 11.77 -25.90
C HIS A 3 17.01 10.38 -25.24
N TYR A 4 18.14 9.76 -24.92
CA TYR A 4 18.21 8.47 -24.25
C TYR A 4 17.63 8.51 -22.83
N LEU A 5 17.98 9.53 -22.04
CA LEU A 5 17.48 9.70 -20.68
C LEU A 5 15.96 9.89 -20.66
N ARG A 6 15.42 10.68 -21.60
CA ARG A 6 13.97 10.89 -21.72
C ARG A 6 13.24 9.59 -22.05
N PHE A 7 13.78 8.79 -22.97
CA PHE A 7 13.22 7.49 -23.33
C PHE A 7 13.22 6.53 -22.14
N TYR A 8 14.34 6.43 -21.44
CA TYR A 8 14.48 5.57 -20.25
C TYR A 8 13.47 5.92 -19.15
N ILE A 9 13.35 7.20 -18.80
CA ILE A 9 12.42 7.66 -17.76
C ILE A 9 10.97 7.31 -18.14
N LYS A 10 10.57 7.54 -19.39
CA LYS A 10 9.21 7.21 -19.86
C LYS A 10 8.96 5.71 -19.82
N PHE A 11 9.87 4.91 -20.36
CA PHE A 11 9.74 3.45 -20.37
C PHE A 11 9.60 2.88 -18.96
N HIS A 12 10.48 3.31 -18.04
CA HIS A 12 10.43 2.88 -16.65
C HIS A 12 9.13 3.31 -15.96
N SER A 13 8.67 4.53 -16.20
CA SER A 13 7.41 5.03 -15.63
C SER A 13 6.19 4.25 -16.13
N TYR A 14 6.18 3.84 -17.41
CA TYR A 14 5.11 2.99 -17.96
C TYR A 14 5.09 1.61 -17.31
N ILE A 15 6.25 1.00 -17.10
CA ILE A 15 6.35 -0.29 -16.39
C ILE A 15 5.78 -0.15 -14.97
N ILE A 16 6.19 0.91 -14.25
CA ILE A 16 5.67 1.17 -12.90
C ILE A 16 4.14 1.30 -12.94
N ALA A 17 3.58 2.12 -13.84
CA ALA A 17 2.14 2.33 -13.92
C ALA A 17 1.37 1.03 -14.19
N ILE A 18 1.85 0.21 -15.14
CA ILE A 18 1.23 -1.08 -15.46
C ILE A 18 1.33 -2.05 -14.28
N ALA A 19 2.50 -2.14 -13.64
CA ALA A 19 2.71 -2.97 -12.48
C ALA A 19 1.82 -2.55 -11.30
N THR A 20 1.65 -1.25 -11.07
CA THR A 20 0.75 -0.72 -10.03
C THR A 20 -0.70 -1.09 -10.32
N ILE A 21 -1.17 -0.96 -11.56
CA ILE A 21 -2.54 -1.33 -11.95
C ILE A 21 -2.76 -2.83 -11.76
N LEU A 22 -1.89 -3.67 -12.34
CA LEU A 22 -2.02 -5.12 -12.22
C LEU A 22 -1.90 -5.61 -10.77
N GLY A 23 -0.95 -5.05 -10.03
CA GLY A 23 -0.76 -5.33 -8.61
C GLY A 23 -1.98 -4.96 -7.79
N SER A 24 -2.59 -3.79 -8.03
CA SER A 24 -3.80 -3.36 -7.31
C SER A 24 -4.99 -4.29 -7.50
N VAL A 25 -5.18 -4.81 -8.72
CA VAL A 25 -6.25 -5.76 -9.04
C VAL A 25 -5.95 -7.12 -8.42
N PHE A 26 -4.72 -7.63 -8.57
CA PHE A 26 -4.31 -8.90 -7.99
C PHE A 26 -4.47 -8.91 -6.47
N MET A 27 -3.98 -7.85 -5.81
CA MET A 27 -4.08 -7.69 -4.36
C MET A 27 -5.54 -7.60 -3.92
N ALA A 28 -6.39 -6.85 -4.60
CA ALA A 28 -7.81 -6.77 -4.25
C ALA A 28 -8.50 -8.14 -4.31
N VAL A 29 -8.16 -8.99 -5.30
CA VAL A 29 -8.72 -10.35 -5.43
C VAL A 29 -8.19 -11.28 -4.35
N VAL A 30 -6.88 -11.26 -4.08
CA VAL A 30 -6.25 -12.13 -3.08
C VAL A 30 -6.67 -11.75 -1.66
N LEU A 31 -6.75 -10.45 -1.35
CA LEU A 31 -7.08 -9.94 -0.02
C LEU A 31 -8.57 -10.05 0.34
N TYR A 32 -9.46 -10.26 -0.64
CA TYR A 32 -10.90 -10.39 -0.41
C TYR A 32 -11.30 -11.77 0.14
N GLN A 33 -10.40 -12.74 0.24
CA GLN A 33 -10.75 -14.07 0.75
C GLN A 33 -11.21 -14.00 2.22
N THR A 34 -12.52 -14.10 2.43
CA THR A 34 -13.15 -14.08 3.74
C THR A 34 -12.77 -15.34 4.50
N THR A 35 -11.84 -15.22 5.45
CA THR A 35 -11.60 -16.26 6.45
C THR A 35 -12.28 -15.81 7.75
N GLU A 36 -13.01 -16.71 8.41
CA GLU A 36 -13.64 -16.40 9.70
C GLU A 36 -12.56 -16.00 10.72
N PHE A 37 -12.76 -14.85 11.38
CA PHE A 37 -11.83 -14.32 12.36
C PHE A 37 -11.77 -15.24 13.58
N HIS A 38 -10.59 -15.74 13.93
CA HIS A 38 -10.42 -16.56 15.13
C HIS A 38 -10.12 -15.69 16.36
N TYR A 39 -9.51 -14.52 16.15
CA TYR A 39 -9.29 -13.50 17.18
C TYR A 39 -9.78 -12.10 16.75
N PRO A 40 -10.32 -11.29 17.68
CA PRO A 40 -10.93 -9.98 17.38
C PRO A 40 -9.92 -8.91 16.92
N LEU A 41 -8.63 -9.23 16.83
CA LEU A 41 -7.58 -8.30 16.42
C LEU A 41 -6.83 -8.73 15.14
N GLU A 42 -7.07 -9.94 14.62
CA GLU A 42 -6.37 -10.47 13.43
C GLU A 42 -6.64 -9.66 12.16
N GLU A 43 -7.80 -8.99 12.07
CA GLU A 43 -8.16 -8.03 11.01
C GLU A 43 -7.13 -6.90 10.83
N PHE A 44 -6.42 -6.56 11.90
CA PHE A 44 -5.55 -5.40 11.92
C PHE A 44 -4.12 -5.70 11.47
N TYR A 45 -3.61 -6.91 11.66
CA TYR A 45 -2.19 -7.19 11.40
C TYR A 45 -1.94 -8.29 10.38
N ASP A 46 -2.90 -9.15 10.09
CA ASP A 46 -2.65 -10.29 9.22
C ASP A 46 -3.23 -10.06 7.80
N TYR A 47 -2.37 -10.26 6.79
CA TYR A 47 -2.61 -9.99 5.36
C TYR A 47 -3.88 -10.65 4.84
N ARG A 48 -4.21 -11.81 5.39
CA ARG A 48 -5.37 -12.61 4.99
C ARG A 48 -6.71 -12.05 5.49
N PHE A 49 -6.68 -11.08 6.40
CA PHE A 49 -7.85 -10.62 7.15
C PHE A 49 -8.22 -9.16 6.90
N MET A 50 -7.55 -8.45 5.97
CA MET A 50 -7.90 -7.05 5.64
C MET A 50 -9.34 -6.90 5.12
N GLY A 51 -9.93 -7.95 4.52
CA GLY A 51 -11.32 -7.95 4.07
C GLY A 51 -11.67 -6.76 3.17
N SER A 52 -12.68 -5.98 3.57
CA SER A 52 -13.17 -4.82 2.82
C SER A 52 -12.14 -3.68 2.71
N THR A 53 -11.22 -3.56 3.66
CA THR A 53 -10.16 -2.54 3.63
C THR A 53 -9.15 -2.82 2.53
N GLY A 54 -8.87 -4.09 2.23
CA GLY A 54 -8.01 -4.50 1.11
C GLY A 54 -8.58 -4.09 -0.24
N ILE A 55 -9.91 -4.19 -0.42
CA ILE A 55 -10.59 -3.71 -1.63
C ILE A 55 -10.46 -2.18 -1.74
N LEU A 56 -10.69 -1.44 -0.66
CA LEU A 56 -10.58 0.01 -0.65
C LEU A 56 -9.19 0.47 -1.09
N PHE A 57 -8.13 -0.12 -0.51
CA PHE A 57 -6.75 0.16 -0.90
C PHE A 57 -6.47 -0.25 -2.35
N GLY A 58 -7.00 -1.38 -2.81
CA GLY A 58 -6.90 -1.81 -4.20
C GLY A 58 -7.52 -0.80 -5.17
N ILE A 59 -8.71 -0.27 -4.87
CA ILE A 59 -9.38 0.74 -5.70
C ILE A 59 -8.58 2.05 -5.72
N ILE A 60 -8.07 2.50 -4.58
CA ILE A 60 -7.24 3.71 -4.48
C ILE A 60 -5.97 3.54 -5.32
N TRP A 61 -5.26 2.43 -5.16
CA TRP A 61 -4.05 2.14 -5.93
C TRP A 61 -4.31 1.98 -7.42
N PHE A 62 -5.46 1.42 -7.80
CA PHE A 62 -5.89 1.36 -9.19
C PHE A 62 -6.08 2.78 -9.77
N ALA A 63 -6.81 3.66 -9.07
CA ALA A 63 -7.02 5.04 -9.50
C ALA A 63 -5.70 5.82 -9.62
N VAL A 64 -4.78 5.62 -8.67
CA VAL A 64 -3.44 6.20 -8.69
C VAL A 64 -2.63 5.69 -9.89
N GLY A 65 -2.67 4.37 -10.18
CA GLY A 65 -2.00 3.77 -11.33
C GLY A 65 -2.54 4.29 -12.67
N VAL A 66 -3.86 4.43 -12.80
CA VAL A 66 -4.51 5.02 -13.98
C VAL A 66 -4.14 6.50 -14.13
N SER A 67 -4.11 7.26 -13.03
CA SER A 67 -3.69 8.67 -13.03
C SER A 67 -2.23 8.80 -13.51
N LEU A 68 -1.33 7.94 -13.00
CA LEU A 68 0.06 7.89 -13.42
C LEU A 68 0.19 7.57 -14.91
N PHE A 69 -0.52 6.54 -15.39
CA PHE A 69 -0.52 6.16 -16.81
C PHE A 69 -0.99 7.31 -17.71
N TYR A 70 -2.10 7.96 -17.33
CA TYR A 70 -2.61 9.13 -18.04
C TYR A 70 -1.62 10.29 -18.02
N GLY A 71 -0.97 10.53 -16.87
CA GLY A 71 0.05 11.55 -16.69
C GLY A 71 1.26 11.37 -17.60
N ILE A 72 1.72 10.12 -17.76
CA ILE A 72 2.82 9.79 -18.68
C ILE A 72 2.38 9.98 -20.14
N PHE A 73 1.17 9.52 -20.49
CA PHE A 73 0.64 9.61 -21.86
C PHE A 73 0.41 11.06 -22.32
N LYS A 74 -0.16 11.90 -21.45
CA LYS A 74 -0.42 13.33 -21.74
C LYS A 74 0.72 14.26 -21.37
N GLU A 75 1.83 13.72 -20.84
CA GLU A 75 2.96 14.50 -20.28
C GLU A 75 2.55 15.53 -19.20
N VAL A 76 1.49 15.23 -18.44
CA VAL A 76 0.97 16.12 -17.39
C VAL A 76 1.58 15.76 -16.05
N LYS A 77 2.52 16.60 -15.60
CA LYS A 77 3.23 16.42 -14.31
C LYS A 77 2.30 16.33 -13.10
N LYS A 78 1.14 17.00 -13.14
CA LYS A 78 0.19 17.04 -12.03
C LYS A 78 -0.39 15.66 -11.71
N CYS A 79 -0.49 14.78 -12.70
CA CYS A 79 -1.01 13.42 -12.53
C CYS A 79 0.02 12.45 -11.91
N LEU A 80 1.27 12.90 -11.69
CA LEU A 80 2.29 12.11 -10.98
C LEU A 80 2.20 12.29 -9.46
N TYR A 81 1.67 13.43 -8.98
CA TYR A 81 1.60 13.72 -7.54
C TYR A 81 0.83 12.67 -6.72
N PRO A 82 -0.34 12.17 -7.18
CA PRO A 82 -1.08 11.15 -6.43
C PRO A 82 -0.24 9.90 -6.15
N PHE A 83 0.57 9.49 -7.12
CA PHE A 83 1.47 8.35 -6.97
C PHE A 83 2.52 8.59 -5.89
N VAL A 84 3.20 9.74 -5.93
CA VAL A 84 4.24 10.08 -4.95
C VAL A 84 3.66 10.18 -3.54
N VAL A 85 2.50 10.84 -3.39
CA VAL A 85 1.85 10.99 -2.09
C VAL A 85 1.44 9.63 -1.52
N MET A 86 0.79 8.78 -2.33
CA MET A 86 0.36 7.45 -1.89
C MET A 86 1.56 6.56 -1.53
N PHE A 87 2.62 6.60 -2.34
CA PHE A 87 3.85 5.86 -2.08
C PHE A 87 4.52 6.30 -0.77
N MET A 88 4.62 7.61 -0.51
CA MET A 88 5.20 8.13 0.73
C MET A 88 4.34 7.79 1.95
N PHE A 89 3.02 7.84 1.81
CA PHE A 89 2.10 7.45 2.87
C PHE A 89 2.25 5.97 3.25
N GLU A 90 2.32 5.08 2.25
CA GLU A 90 2.56 3.65 2.47
C GLU A 90 3.95 3.37 3.05
N LEU A 91 4.98 4.06 2.57
CA LEU A 91 6.32 3.95 3.15
C LEU A 91 6.32 4.35 4.64
N PHE A 92 5.63 5.44 5.00
CA PHE A 92 5.48 5.87 6.38
C PHE A 92 4.75 4.83 7.24
N LEU A 93 3.66 4.25 6.72
CA LEU A 93 2.93 3.19 7.40
C LEU A 93 3.79 1.94 7.63
N VAL A 94 4.58 1.54 6.63
CA VAL A 94 5.55 0.44 6.74
C VAL A 94 6.57 0.70 7.85
N ILE A 95 7.12 1.92 7.92
CA ILE A 95 8.05 2.30 9.00
C ILE A 95 7.37 2.22 10.37
N LEU A 96 6.15 2.76 10.51
CA LEU A 96 5.42 2.68 11.78
C LEU A 96 5.14 1.25 12.20
N ARG A 97 4.77 0.38 11.25
CA ARG A 97 4.59 -1.05 11.50
C ARG A 97 5.86 -1.69 12.02
N ASP A 98 7.00 -1.43 11.39
CA ASP A 98 8.28 -2.01 11.80
C ASP A 98 8.65 -1.59 13.23
N ILE A 99 8.37 -0.33 13.62
CA ILE A 99 8.56 0.15 14.99
C ILE A 99 7.65 -0.61 15.97
N VAL A 100 6.37 -0.77 15.64
CA VAL A 100 5.40 -1.50 16.47
C VAL A 100 5.80 -2.97 16.64
N MET A 101 6.25 -3.63 15.56
CA MET A 101 6.72 -5.02 15.61
C MET A 101 7.90 -5.22 16.56
N ILE A 102 8.90 -4.33 16.45
CA ILE A 102 10.08 -4.37 17.31
C ILE A 102 9.67 -4.24 18.77
N TRP A 103 8.71 -3.35 19.07
CA TRP A 103 8.21 -3.17 20.44
C TRP A 103 7.47 -4.40 20.96
N GLN A 104 6.60 -5.01 20.15
CA GLN A 104 5.82 -6.18 20.56
C GLN A 104 6.62 -7.49 20.58
N ASN A 105 7.91 -7.45 20.22
CA ASN A 105 8.79 -8.61 20.07
C ASN A 105 8.19 -9.71 19.15
N GLN A 106 7.37 -9.28 18.18
CA GLN A 106 6.71 -10.15 17.21
C GLN A 106 7.60 -10.32 15.99
N ARG A 107 7.52 -11.49 15.35
CA ARG A 107 8.35 -11.79 14.18
C ARG A 107 7.85 -11.00 12.96
N TRP A 108 8.80 -10.38 12.26
CA TRP A 108 8.68 -9.65 10.98
C TRP A 108 7.78 -10.22 9.88
N TYR A 109 7.47 -11.51 9.85
CA TYR A 109 6.63 -12.11 8.80
C TYR A 109 5.14 -12.17 9.14
N ASN A 110 4.74 -11.85 10.38
CA ASN A 110 3.34 -11.90 10.80
C ASN A 110 2.52 -10.66 10.41
N ILE A 111 3.15 -9.56 9.98
CA ILE A 111 2.44 -8.32 9.61
C ILE A 111 3.02 -7.80 8.30
N VAL A 112 2.40 -8.14 7.18
CA VAL A 112 3.00 -7.90 5.85
C VAL A 112 2.50 -6.58 5.24
N PHE A 113 1.32 -6.09 5.59
CA PHE A 113 0.79 -4.79 5.14
C PHE A 113 0.01 -4.06 6.22
N VAL A 114 0.00 -2.74 6.11
CA VAL A 114 -0.31 -1.85 7.21
C VAL A 114 -1.65 -1.18 6.95
N ASN A 115 -2.70 -1.70 7.57
CA ASN A 115 -3.93 -0.94 7.69
C ASN A 115 -3.63 0.28 8.61
N PRO A 116 -3.85 1.53 8.17
CA PRO A 116 -3.63 2.71 9.02
C PRO A 116 -4.43 2.64 10.33
N ALA A 117 -5.63 2.04 10.30
CA ALA A 117 -6.43 1.81 11.51
C ALA A 117 -5.72 0.84 12.48
N ALA A 118 -5.02 -0.16 11.96
CA ALA A 118 -4.28 -1.13 12.77
C ALA A 118 -3.07 -0.52 13.47
N VAL A 119 -2.31 0.33 12.78
CA VAL A 119 -1.18 1.04 13.37
C VAL A 119 -1.65 1.94 14.48
N ILE A 120 -2.74 2.69 14.26
CA ILE A 120 -3.30 3.57 15.26
C ILE A 120 -3.77 2.76 16.47
N CYS A 121 -4.50 1.67 16.27
CA CYS A 121 -4.93 0.79 17.35
C CYS A 121 -3.75 0.16 18.12
N ALA A 122 -2.69 -0.27 17.43
CA ALA A 122 -1.51 -0.83 18.06
C ALA A 122 -0.73 0.24 18.86
N LEU A 123 -0.58 1.44 18.31
CA LEU A 123 0.04 2.58 19.01
C LEU A 123 -0.78 2.98 20.25
N CYS A 124 -2.11 3.05 20.12
CA CYS A 124 -3.00 3.34 21.25
C CYS A 124 -2.88 2.28 22.36
N LYS A 125 -2.85 0.98 22.02
CA LYS A 125 -2.62 -0.08 23.00
C LYS A 125 -1.26 0.03 23.68
N CYS A 126 -0.19 0.25 22.91
CA CYS A 126 1.16 0.42 23.45
C CYS A 126 1.28 1.66 24.37
N LEU A 127 0.59 2.76 24.04
CA LEU A 127 0.58 3.99 24.86
C LEU A 127 -0.26 3.86 26.13
N LEU A 128 -1.33 3.06 26.10
CA LEU A 128 -2.26 2.87 27.23
C LEU A 128 -1.87 1.75 28.19
N GLY A 129 -0.84 0.94 27.87
CA GLY A 129 -0.26 -0.03 28.81
C GLY A 129 -1.17 -1.20 29.19
N PHE A 130 -2.05 -1.64 28.28
CA PHE A 130 -2.86 -2.86 28.43
C PHE A 130 -2.25 -4.04 27.66
#